data_AF-A0A8S3G2D2-F1
#
_entry.id   AF-A0A8S3G2D2-F1
#
_cell.length_a   1.000
_cell.length_b   1.000
_cell.length_c   1.000
_cell.angle_alpha   90.00
_cell.angle_beta   90.00
_cell.angle_gamma   90.00
#
_symmetry.space_group_name_H-M   'P 1'
#
loop_
_entity.id
_entity.type
_entity.pdbx_description
1 polymer ?
#
loop_
_entity_poly.entity_id
_entity_poly.type
_entity_poly.pdbx_seq_one_letter_code
_entity_poly.pdbx_strand_id
1 'polypeptide(L)'
;EWCQQLKRAFSTQPDPKNPIPVKLSDEEFVEILVSEGHMPVHFEGVHFLLAAHKNIESCIHCFHQNQHRRIFFITSGTLGRETVPIILEKFKDTFIDPVTEEPYMFIYVFCQNIEYQLDWALQYRDYIQIFNFEADLLARMMRDIGDYFLTESKRLLNKSPPNNPAAQHRLTWANELFRRYSQMEKVSMKTEFDEINRFLEQVEEESKSSSDEAD
;
A
#
# COMPACT_ATOMS: atom_id res chain seq x y z
N GLU A 1 4.65 5.34 23.45
CA GLU A 1 4.13 4.13 22.76
C GLU A 1 3.71 4.52 21.35
N TRP A 2 4.66 4.58 20.43
CA TRP A 2 4.44 4.94 19.03
C TRP A 2 4.59 3.67 18.19
N CYS A 3 3.66 3.41 17.27
CA CYS A 3 3.73 2.38 16.24
C CYS A 3 3.38 0.93 16.63
N GLN A 4 2.74 0.60 17.77
CA GLN A 4 2.51 -0.83 18.07
C GLN A 4 1.58 -1.53 17.07
N GLN A 5 0.59 -0.84 16.51
CA GLN A 5 -0.34 -1.44 15.55
C GLN A 5 0.25 -1.44 14.13
N LEU A 6 0.90 -0.34 13.76
CA LEU A 6 1.61 -0.19 12.49
C LEU A 6 2.76 -1.19 12.38
N LYS A 7 3.55 -1.35 13.44
CA LYS A 7 4.60 -2.41 13.53
C LYS A 7 4.00 -3.79 13.34
N ARG A 8 2.90 -4.10 14.05
CA ARG A 8 2.18 -5.39 13.88
C ARG A 8 1.65 -5.61 12.47
N ALA A 9 1.34 -4.54 11.72
CA ALA A 9 0.84 -4.66 10.37
C ALA A 9 1.94 -4.92 9.33
N PHE A 10 3.13 -4.34 9.49
CA PHE A 10 4.31 -4.61 8.62
C PHE A 10 5.01 -5.95 8.93
N SER A 11 4.31 -6.84 9.61
CA SER A 11 4.83 -8.06 10.22
C SER A 11 4.06 -9.29 9.73
N THR A 12 3.92 -9.50 8.42
CA THR A 12 3.13 -10.65 7.93
C THR A 12 3.77 -11.40 6.75
N GLN A 13 3.68 -12.73 6.85
CA GLN A 13 4.39 -13.72 6.04
C GLN A 13 3.90 -13.81 4.58
N PRO A 14 4.68 -14.46 3.69
CA PRO A 14 4.32 -14.71 2.29
C PRO A 14 3.08 -15.60 2.08
N ASP A 15 2.62 -16.35 3.08
CA ASP A 15 1.49 -17.27 2.93
C ASP A 15 0.20 -16.74 3.60
N PRO A 16 -0.84 -16.37 2.81
CA PRO A 16 -2.12 -15.91 3.34
C PRO A 16 -2.90 -17.02 4.07
N LYS A 17 -2.54 -18.29 3.91
CA LYS A 17 -3.24 -19.45 4.51
C LYS A 17 -2.63 -19.90 5.84
N ASN A 18 -1.39 -19.52 6.15
CA ASN A 18 -0.66 -19.94 7.36
C ASN A 18 0.00 -18.75 8.07
N PRO A 19 -0.73 -18.04 8.95
CA PRO A 19 -0.20 -16.86 9.62
C PRO A 19 0.68 -17.25 10.83
N ILE A 20 1.98 -17.39 10.65
CA ILE A 20 2.92 -17.29 11.78
C ILE A 20 3.46 -15.85 11.79
N PRO A 21 3.12 -15.01 12.78
CA PRO A 21 3.56 -13.61 12.77
C PRO A 21 5.08 -13.52 12.96
N VAL A 22 5.81 -13.00 11.96
CA VAL A 22 7.18 -12.52 12.17
C VAL A 22 7.06 -11.03 12.43
N LYS A 23 7.03 -10.67 13.71
CA LYS A 23 6.98 -9.28 14.15
C LYS A 23 8.29 -8.59 13.78
N LEU A 24 8.20 -7.47 13.04
CA LEU A 24 9.22 -6.43 13.11
C LEU A 24 9.35 -6.06 14.58
N SER A 25 10.49 -6.40 15.16
CA SER A 25 10.82 -6.07 16.53
C SER A 25 10.95 -4.55 16.67
N ASP A 26 10.75 -4.05 17.89
CA ASP A 26 11.01 -2.65 18.19
C ASP A 26 12.48 -2.28 17.88
N GLU A 27 13.40 -3.24 18.04
CA GLU A 27 14.82 -3.10 17.74
C GLU A 27 15.07 -2.91 16.25
N GLU A 28 14.48 -3.73 15.37
CA GLU A 28 14.61 -3.57 13.91
C GLU A 28 14.05 -2.23 13.43
N PHE A 29 12.88 -1.81 13.96
CA PHE A 29 12.31 -0.52 13.58
C PHE A 29 13.18 0.66 14.04
N VAL A 30 13.72 0.57 15.26
CA VAL A 30 14.68 1.56 15.78
C VAL A 30 15.96 1.52 14.96
N GLU A 31 16.45 0.37 14.56
CA GLU A 31 17.66 0.22 13.74
C GLU A 31 17.49 0.89 12.37
N ILE A 32 16.38 0.65 11.66
CA ILE A 32 16.10 1.32 10.37
C ILE A 32 16.03 2.85 10.57
N LEU A 33 15.34 3.31 11.61
CA LEU A 33 15.25 4.75 11.91
C LEU A 33 16.61 5.34 12.27
N VAL A 34 17.42 4.63 13.05
CA VAL A 34 18.75 5.09 13.49
C VAL A 34 19.73 5.13 12.32
N SER A 35 19.73 4.09 11.50
CA SER A 35 20.65 3.93 10.36
C SER A 35 20.23 4.65 9.08
N GLU A 36 19.02 5.21 9.03
CA GLU A 36 18.35 5.63 7.77
C GLU A 36 18.35 4.52 6.72
N GLY A 37 18.18 3.28 7.19
CA GLY A 37 18.27 2.09 6.38
C GLY A 37 17.01 1.81 5.58
N HIS A 38 17.10 0.77 4.78
CA HIS A 38 15.95 0.14 4.16
C HIS A 38 15.98 -1.35 4.46
N MET A 39 14.81 -1.96 4.60
CA MET A 39 14.70 -3.41 4.71
C MET A 39 13.53 -3.93 3.88
N PRO A 40 13.69 -5.09 3.23
CA PRO A 40 12.55 -5.77 2.65
C PRO A 40 11.62 -6.22 3.78
N VAL A 41 10.36 -5.82 3.70
CA VAL A 41 9.30 -6.27 4.60
C VAL A 41 8.25 -7.01 3.79
N HIS A 42 7.56 -7.92 4.45
CA HIS A 42 6.40 -8.57 3.88
C HIS A 42 5.20 -7.98 4.60
N PHE A 43 4.36 -7.28 3.84
CA PHE A 43 3.08 -6.77 4.33
C PHE A 43 2.01 -7.56 3.61
N GLU A 44 1.35 -8.43 4.37
CA GLU A 44 0.38 -9.39 3.86
C GLU A 44 0.95 -10.10 2.64
N GLY A 45 2.08 -10.77 2.84
CA GLY A 45 2.83 -11.54 1.85
C GLY A 45 3.18 -10.84 0.53
N VAL A 46 3.05 -9.52 0.51
CA VAL A 46 3.58 -8.68 -0.56
C VAL A 46 4.89 -8.09 -0.11
N HIS A 47 5.89 -8.19 -0.98
CA HIS A 47 7.21 -7.63 -0.74
C HIS A 47 7.16 -6.11 -0.88
N PHE A 48 7.38 -5.41 0.22
CA PHE A 48 7.61 -3.97 0.25
C PHE A 48 9.06 -3.69 0.63
N LEU A 49 9.55 -2.55 0.17
CA LEU A 49 10.75 -1.95 0.73
C LEU A 49 10.30 -0.95 1.80
N LEU A 50 10.56 -1.25 3.07
CA LEU A 50 10.39 -0.27 4.13
C LEU A 50 11.68 0.52 4.25
N ALA A 51 11.61 1.84 4.09
CA ALA A 51 12.73 2.74 4.27
C ALA A 51 12.34 3.85 5.25
N ALA A 52 13.26 4.24 6.13
CA ALA A 52 13.05 5.35 7.04
C ALA A 52 14.14 6.40 6.86
N HIS A 53 13.73 7.66 6.82
CA HIS A 53 14.62 8.78 6.56
C HIS A 53 14.35 9.88 7.60
N LYS A 54 15.41 10.48 8.16
CA LYS A 54 15.27 11.63 9.07
C LYS A 54 15.54 12.95 8.37
N ASN A 55 16.32 12.94 7.29
CA ASN A 55 16.59 14.11 6.46
C ASN A 55 15.88 14.05 5.11
N ILE A 56 15.65 15.24 4.54
CA ILE A 56 14.91 15.41 3.29
C ILE A 56 15.73 14.87 2.12
N GLU A 57 17.03 15.11 2.10
CA GLU A 57 17.92 14.74 1.00
C GLU A 57 17.94 13.21 0.78
N SER A 58 18.06 12.42 1.84
CA SER A 58 18.07 10.95 1.77
C SER A 58 16.70 10.40 1.35
N CYS A 59 15.62 11.03 1.81
CA CYS A 59 14.26 10.71 1.35
C CYS A 59 14.11 10.97 -0.16
N ILE A 60 14.50 12.16 -0.64
CA ILE A 60 14.43 12.52 -2.07
C ILE A 60 15.31 11.59 -2.92
N HIS A 61 16.50 11.21 -2.43
CA HIS A 61 17.35 10.26 -3.12
C HIS A 61 16.70 8.87 -3.24
N CYS A 62 16.06 8.39 -2.17
CA CYS A 62 15.32 7.13 -2.16
C CYS A 62 14.15 7.14 -3.15
N PHE A 63 13.41 8.25 -3.22
CA PHE A 63 12.36 8.48 -4.21
C PHE A 63 12.90 8.36 -5.64
N HIS A 64 13.99 9.06 -5.95
CA HIS A 64 14.60 9.03 -7.27
C HIS A 64 14.99 7.59 -7.70
N GLN A 65 15.52 6.79 -6.79
CA GLN A 65 15.90 5.40 -7.04
C GLN A 65 14.69 4.47 -7.25
N ASN A 66 13.55 4.77 -6.61
CA ASN A 66 12.38 3.89 -6.55
C ASN A 66 11.14 4.44 -7.28
N GLN A 67 11.25 5.54 -8.02
CA GLN A 67 10.14 6.20 -8.74
C GLN A 67 9.41 5.30 -9.76
N HIS A 68 10.05 4.21 -10.19
CA HIS A 68 9.49 3.18 -11.07
C HIS A 68 8.58 2.18 -10.33
N ARG A 69 8.53 2.24 -9.00
CA ARG A 69 7.72 1.38 -8.13
C ARG A 69 6.55 2.18 -7.57
N ARG A 70 5.54 1.46 -7.09
CA ARG A 70 4.49 2.09 -6.27
C ARG A 70 5.06 2.46 -4.91
N ILE A 71 4.86 3.70 -4.49
CA ILE A 71 5.36 4.24 -3.21
C ILE A 71 4.18 4.64 -2.33
N PHE A 72 4.17 4.14 -1.10
CA PHE A 72 3.28 4.55 -0.02
C PHE A 72 4.11 5.38 0.95
N PHE A 73 3.93 6.70 0.95
CA PHE A 73 4.78 7.62 1.69
C PHE A 73 4.10 8.05 2.98
N ILE A 74 4.71 7.77 4.13
CA ILE A 74 4.22 8.20 5.44
C ILE A 74 5.15 9.28 5.96
N THR A 75 4.61 10.41 6.38
CA THR A 75 5.39 11.53 6.94
C THR A 75 4.68 12.17 8.12
N SER A 76 5.43 12.88 8.96
CA SER A 76 4.83 13.71 10.01
C SER A 76 4.25 14.99 9.42
N GLY A 77 3.38 15.69 10.14
CA GLY A 77 2.88 17.01 9.71
C GLY A 77 4.01 18.01 9.40
N THR A 78 5.00 18.12 10.31
CA THR A 78 6.12 19.06 10.16
C THR A 78 7.04 18.69 9.01
N LEU A 79 7.48 17.44 8.91
CA LEU A 79 8.35 17.01 7.81
C LEU A 79 7.60 16.99 6.47
N GLY A 80 6.32 16.63 6.49
CA GLY A 80 5.45 16.60 5.33
C GLY A 80 5.30 17.96 4.66
N ARG A 81 5.17 19.02 5.46
CA ARG A 81 5.08 20.40 4.97
C ARG A 81 6.25 20.80 4.06
N GLU A 82 7.46 20.31 4.37
CA GLU A 82 8.66 20.61 3.61
C GLU A 82 8.92 19.59 2.49
N THR A 83 8.68 18.31 2.75
CA THR A 83 9.02 17.21 1.82
C THR A 83 8.00 17.00 0.71
N VAL A 84 6.70 17.09 1.00
CA VAL A 84 5.63 16.80 0.03
C VAL A 84 5.68 17.74 -1.18
N PRO A 85 5.85 19.07 -1.04
CA PRO A 85 5.99 19.97 -2.18
C PRO A 85 7.12 19.56 -3.12
N ILE A 86 8.29 19.23 -2.57
CA ILE A 86 9.49 18.87 -3.35
C ILE A 86 9.27 17.54 -4.08
N ILE A 87 8.65 16.57 -3.40
CA ILE A 87 8.34 15.26 -3.98
C ILE A 87 7.35 15.42 -5.14
N LEU A 88 6.27 16.18 -4.96
CA LEU A 88 5.26 16.36 -5.99
C LEU A 88 5.74 17.26 -7.14
N GLU A 89 6.71 18.15 -6.91
CA GLU A 89 7.36 18.91 -7.97
C GLU A 89 8.23 18.00 -8.87
N LYS A 90 8.96 17.05 -8.28
CA LYS A 90 9.98 16.25 -8.98
C LYS A 90 9.50 14.88 -9.45
N PHE A 91 8.57 14.26 -8.72
CA PHE A 91 8.17 12.86 -8.85
C PHE A 91 6.64 12.72 -8.87
N LYS A 92 5.94 13.74 -9.39
CA LYS A 92 4.47 13.76 -9.47
C LYS A 92 3.90 12.48 -10.09
N ASP A 93 4.53 12.00 -11.15
CA ASP A 93 4.09 10.84 -11.92
C ASP A 93 4.09 9.53 -11.11
N THR A 94 4.90 9.44 -10.05
CA THR A 94 4.88 8.31 -9.10
C THR A 94 3.52 8.20 -8.37
N PHE A 95 2.81 9.32 -8.24
CA PHE A 95 1.51 9.44 -7.60
C PHE A 95 0.37 9.66 -8.58
N ILE A 96 0.54 9.31 -9.86
CA ILE A 96 -0.53 9.36 -10.86
C ILE A 96 -0.72 7.96 -11.44
N ASP A 97 -1.98 7.58 -11.64
CA ASP A 97 -2.33 6.37 -12.37
C ASP A 97 -2.00 6.56 -13.86
N PRO A 98 -1.11 5.74 -14.44
CA PRO A 98 -0.69 5.93 -15.84
C PRO A 98 -1.80 5.61 -16.85
N VAL A 99 -2.93 5.03 -16.42
CA VAL A 99 -4.07 4.66 -17.27
C VAL A 99 -5.20 5.66 -17.12
N THR A 100 -5.58 6.03 -15.89
CA THR A 100 -6.70 6.95 -15.66
C THR A 100 -6.27 8.41 -15.55
N GLU A 101 -4.96 8.66 -15.42
CA GLU A 101 -4.36 9.97 -15.13
C GLU A 101 -4.82 10.59 -13.79
N GLU A 102 -5.50 9.80 -12.95
CA GLU A 102 -5.97 10.24 -11.65
C GLU A 102 -4.87 10.10 -10.58
N PRO A 103 -4.83 11.01 -9.59
CA PRO A 103 -3.83 10.96 -8.54
C PRO A 103 -4.11 9.82 -7.55
N TYR A 104 -3.05 9.12 -7.13
CA TYR A 104 -3.08 8.22 -5.99
C TYR A 104 -2.86 9.02 -4.70
N MET A 105 -3.81 8.91 -3.78
CA MET A 105 -3.70 9.51 -2.45
C MET A 105 -2.80 8.70 -1.51
N PHE A 106 -1.59 8.36 -1.93
CA PHE A 106 -0.66 7.49 -1.18
C PHE A 106 0.41 8.25 -0.38
N ILE A 107 0.17 9.55 -0.15
CA ILE A 107 0.93 10.35 0.81
C ILE A 107 0.11 10.48 2.09
N TYR A 108 0.54 9.79 3.14
CA TYR A 108 -0.11 9.75 4.43
C TYR A 108 0.62 10.68 5.40
N VAL A 109 -0.09 11.67 5.93
CA VAL A 109 0.43 12.65 6.89
C VAL A 109 -0.11 12.30 8.27
N PHE A 110 0.76 11.86 9.16
CA PHE A 110 0.40 11.56 10.54
C PHE A 110 0.77 12.74 11.46
N CYS A 111 -0.20 13.28 12.19
CA CYS A 111 0.01 14.42 13.06
C CYS A 111 -0.95 14.46 14.24
N GLN A 112 -0.52 15.00 15.40
CA GLN A 112 -1.39 15.07 16.58
C GLN A 112 -2.55 16.07 16.42
N ASN A 113 -2.37 17.11 15.61
CA ASN A 113 -3.38 18.13 15.39
C ASN A 113 -3.45 18.49 13.90
N ILE A 114 -4.54 18.03 13.27
CA ILE A 114 -4.82 18.20 11.85
C ILE A 114 -5.03 19.67 11.50
N GLU A 115 -5.65 20.47 12.37
CA GLU A 115 -5.99 21.87 12.10
C GLU A 115 -4.73 22.70 11.79
N TYR A 116 -3.62 22.42 12.47
CA TYR A 116 -2.33 23.08 12.21
C TYR A 116 -1.67 22.68 10.88
N GLN A 117 -2.16 21.64 10.22
CA GLN A 117 -1.62 21.16 8.94
C GLN A 117 -2.48 21.58 7.75
N LEU A 118 -3.73 22.02 7.98
CA LEU A 118 -4.69 22.30 6.90
C LEU A 118 -4.20 23.38 5.93
N ASP A 119 -3.47 24.37 6.42
CA ASP A 119 -2.97 25.52 5.64
C ASP A 119 -2.14 25.11 4.42
N TRP A 120 -1.22 24.16 4.59
CA TRP A 120 -0.40 23.64 3.51
C TRP A 120 -1.03 22.41 2.87
N ALA A 121 -1.67 21.56 3.67
CA ALA A 121 -2.24 20.30 3.21
C ALA A 121 -3.32 20.48 2.15
N LEU A 122 -4.17 21.51 2.28
CA LEU A 122 -5.23 21.78 1.32
C LEU A 122 -4.72 22.02 -0.11
N GLN A 123 -3.48 22.47 -0.28
CA GLN A 123 -2.84 22.68 -1.59
C GLN A 123 -2.53 21.37 -2.30
N TYR A 124 -2.44 20.26 -1.55
CA TYR A 124 -2.10 18.93 -2.04
C TYR A 124 -3.18 17.90 -1.76
N ARG A 125 -4.42 18.35 -1.51
CA ARG A 125 -5.55 17.50 -1.07
C ARG A 125 -5.85 16.31 -2.00
N ASP A 126 -5.47 16.40 -3.26
CA ASP A 126 -5.70 15.34 -4.25
C ASP A 126 -4.64 14.21 -4.14
N TYR A 127 -3.55 14.44 -3.39
CA TYR A 127 -2.43 13.51 -3.22
C TYR A 127 -2.25 13.02 -1.79
N ILE A 128 -2.74 13.78 -0.80
CA ILE A 128 -2.48 13.53 0.61
C ILE A 128 -3.71 13.09 1.39
N GLN A 129 -3.49 12.33 2.44
CA GLN A 129 -4.46 12.00 3.48
C GLN A 129 -3.86 12.27 4.85
N ILE A 130 -4.63 12.89 5.75
CA ILE A 130 -4.12 13.31 7.07
C ILE A 130 -4.83 12.52 8.17
N PHE A 131 -4.06 12.03 9.13
CA PHE A 131 -4.54 11.21 10.24
C PHE A 131 -4.00 11.72 11.57
N ASN A 132 -4.85 11.65 12.60
CA ASN A 132 -4.51 11.90 13.99
C ASN A 132 -4.42 10.62 14.85
N PHE A 133 -4.97 9.52 14.36
CA PHE A 133 -4.91 8.21 15.01
C PHE A 133 -4.21 7.17 14.13
N GLU A 134 -3.37 6.34 14.76
CA GLU A 134 -2.60 5.29 14.09
C GLU A 134 -3.51 4.21 13.50
N ALA A 135 -4.61 3.88 14.20
CA ALA A 135 -5.57 2.88 13.74
C ALA A 135 -6.21 3.29 12.41
N ASP A 136 -6.62 4.56 12.29
CA ASP A 136 -7.24 5.10 11.08
C ASP A 136 -6.27 5.11 9.89
N LEU A 137 -5.02 5.52 10.14
CA LEU A 137 -3.94 5.45 9.16
C LEU A 137 -3.78 4.01 8.66
N LEU A 138 -3.68 3.06 9.59
CA LEU A 138 -3.47 1.66 9.26
C LEU A 138 -4.65 1.07 8.48
N ALA A 139 -5.88 1.31 8.94
CA ALA A 139 -7.09 0.85 8.27
C ALA A 139 -7.14 1.39 6.84
N ARG A 140 -6.83 2.68 6.67
CA ARG A 140 -6.84 3.31 5.35
C ARG A 140 -5.74 2.77 4.43
N MET A 141 -4.53 2.56 4.94
CA MET A 141 -3.46 1.92 4.17
C MET A 141 -3.83 0.50 3.72
N MET A 142 -4.45 -0.32 4.58
CA MET A 142 -4.89 -1.67 4.19
C MET A 142 -5.87 -1.61 3.02
N ARG A 143 -6.86 -0.71 3.10
CA ARG A 143 -7.83 -0.49 2.03
C ARG A 143 -7.14 -0.05 0.73
N ASP A 144 -6.30 0.98 0.81
CA ASP A 144 -5.64 1.57 -0.36
C ASP A 144 -4.69 0.57 -1.06
N ILE A 145 -4.01 -0.29 -0.30
CA ILE A 145 -3.19 -1.40 -0.86
C ILE A 145 -4.09 -2.48 -1.48
N GLY A 146 -5.24 -2.78 -0.86
CA GLY A 146 -6.22 -3.72 -1.40
C GLY A 146 -6.79 -3.26 -2.75
N ASP A 147 -7.17 -1.98 -2.84
CA ASP A 147 -7.65 -1.33 -4.06
C ASP A 147 -6.57 -1.36 -5.16
N TYR A 148 -5.31 -1.13 -4.79
CA TYR A 148 -4.19 -1.26 -5.70
C TYR A 148 -4.07 -2.69 -6.27
N PHE A 149 -4.11 -3.73 -5.43
CA PHE A 149 -4.02 -5.12 -5.92
C PHE A 149 -5.21 -5.53 -6.78
N LEU A 150 -6.41 -5.08 -6.43
CA LEU A 150 -7.61 -5.32 -7.24
C LEU A 150 -7.51 -4.63 -8.60
N THR A 151 -7.02 -3.40 -8.66
CA THR A 151 -6.81 -2.69 -9.93
C THR A 151 -5.74 -3.37 -10.78
N GLU A 152 -4.64 -3.77 -10.15
CA GLU A 152 -3.47 -4.35 -10.80
C GLU A 152 -3.71 -5.82 -11.19
N SER A 153 -4.66 -6.53 -10.57
CA SER A 153 -5.14 -7.84 -11.04
C SER A 153 -5.99 -7.71 -12.31
N LYS A 154 -6.93 -6.76 -12.35
CA LYS A 154 -7.73 -6.47 -13.56
C LYS A 154 -6.83 -6.17 -14.76
N ARG A 155 -5.76 -5.40 -14.56
CA ARG A 155 -4.75 -5.12 -15.60
C ARG A 155 -4.05 -6.37 -16.09
N LEU A 156 -3.72 -7.33 -15.24
CA LEU A 156 -3.07 -8.57 -15.66
C LEU A 156 -4.01 -9.49 -16.45
N LEU A 157 -5.29 -9.53 -16.09
CA LEU A 157 -6.30 -10.30 -16.81
C LEU A 157 -6.54 -9.72 -18.20
N ASN A 158 -6.51 -8.39 -18.33
CA ASN A 158 -6.70 -7.70 -19.60
C ASN A 158 -5.43 -7.62 -20.48
N LYS A 159 -4.28 -8.13 -20.03
CA LYS A 159 -3.07 -8.21 -20.86
C LYS A 159 -3.21 -9.29 -21.94
N SER A 160 -2.42 -9.18 -23.00
CA SER A 160 -2.32 -10.22 -24.02
C SER A 160 -0.86 -10.70 -24.13
N PRO A 161 -0.54 -11.94 -23.71
CA PRO A 161 -1.43 -12.91 -23.05
C PRO A 161 -1.78 -12.50 -21.60
N PRO A 162 -2.94 -12.95 -21.06
CA PRO A 162 -3.28 -12.77 -19.65
C PRO A 162 -2.25 -13.43 -18.73
N ASN A 163 -2.01 -12.83 -17.55
CA ASN A 163 -1.18 -13.43 -16.51
C ASN A 163 -2.03 -13.87 -15.32
N ASN A 164 -2.73 -14.99 -15.51
CA ASN A 164 -3.68 -15.54 -14.56
C ASN A 164 -3.08 -15.89 -13.18
N PRO A 165 -1.89 -16.51 -13.08
CA PRO A 165 -1.28 -16.81 -11.77
C PRO A 165 -0.99 -15.54 -10.95
N ALA A 166 -0.42 -14.51 -11.58
CA ALA A 166 -0.13 -13.26 -10.87
C ALA A 166 -1.41 -12.47 -10.55
N ALA A 167 -2.44 -12.55 -11.39
CA ALA A 167 -3.75 -11.95 -11.12
C ALA A 167 -4.43 -12.61 -9.92
N GLN A 168 -4.46 -13.93 -9.87
CA GLN A 168 -5.02 -14.70 -8.75
C GLN A 168 -4.33 -14.39 -7.42
N HIS A 169 -2.99 -14.31 -7.44
CA HIS A 169 -2.22 -13.95 -6.25
C HIS A 169 -2.60 -12.57 -5.72
N ARG A 170 -2.75 -11.57 -6.60
CA ARG A 170 -3.17 -10.20 -6.23
C ARG A 170 -4.62 -10.15 -5.72
N LEU A 171 -5.54 -10.87 -6.36
CA LEU A 171 -6.95 -10.97 -5.92
C LEU A 171 -7.05 -11.59 -4.52
N THR A 172 -6.24 -12.61 -4.23
CA THR A 172 -6.18 -13.25 -2.91
C THR A 172 -5.75 -12.25 -1.83
N TRP A 173 -4.73 -11.43 -2.12
CA TRP A 173 -4.28 -10.40 -1.18
C TRP A 173 -5.25 -9.23 -1.04
N ALA A 174 -5.88 -8.78 -2.13
CA ALA A 174 -6.94 -7.79 -2.06
C ALA A 174 -8.07 -8.25 -1.13
N ASN A 175 -8.50 -9.52 -1.25
CA ASN A 175 -9.52 -10.10 -0.39
C ASN A 175 -9.12 -10.07 1.08
N GLU A 176 -7.89 -10.48 1.38
CA GLU A 176 -7.39 -10.50 2.75
C GLU A 176 -7.36 -9.11 3.38
N LEU A 177 -6.87 -8.12 2.64
CA LEU A 177 -6.79 -6.74 3.09
C LEU A 177 -8.16 -6.14 3.34
N PHE A 178 -9.12 -6.33 2.43
CA PHE A 178 -10.50 -5.85 2.62
C PHE A 178 -11.22 -6.55 3.77
N ARG A 179 -10.97 -7.85 3.98
CA ARG A 179 -11.51 -8.59 5.13
C ARG A 179 -11.03 -8.00 6.45
N ARG A 180 -9.75 -7.68 6.56
CA ARG A 180 -9.20 -7.07 7.78
C ARG A 180 -9.67 -5.63 7.97
N TYR A 181 -9.68 -4.84 6.90
CA TYR A 181 -10.25 -3.48 6.92
C TYR A 181 -11.71 -3.51 7.41
N SER A 182 -12.54 -4.40 6.84
CA SER A 182 -13.93 -4.61 7.24
C SER A 182 -14.07 -4.96 8.71
N GLN A 183 -13.19 -5.81 9.26
CA GLN A 183 -13.18 -6.18 10.67
C GLN A 183 -12.74 -5.03 11.58
N MET A 184 -11.72 -4.26 11.18
CA MET A 184 -11.20 -3.13 11.95
C MET A 184 -12.23 -2.01 12.05
N GLU A 185 -12.80 -1.60 10.91
CA GLU A 185 -13.74 -0.48 10.82
C GLU A 185 -15.19 -0.89 11.07
N LYS A 186 -15.47 -2.19 11.16
CA LYS A 186 -16.83 -2.76 11.28
C LYS A 186 -17.76 -2.31 10.14
N VAL A 187 -17.21 -2.20 8.94
CA VAL A 187 -17.93 -1.80 7.72
C VAL A 187 -18.12 -2.98 6.77
N SER A 188 -19.13 -2.92 5.91
CA SER A 188 -19.34 -3.93 4.86
C SER A 188 -18.51 -3.58 3.63
N MET A 189 -17.78 -4.57 3.10
CA MET A 189 -17.03 -4.51 1.84
C MET A 189 -17.67 -5.42 0.78
N LYS A 190 -19.01 -5.52 0.79
CA LYS A 190 -19.73 -6.49 -0.04
C LYS A 190 -19.41 -6.31 -1.53
N THR A 191 -19.39 -5.07 -2.02
CA THR A 191 -19.14 -4.77 -3.43
C THR A 191 -17.75 -5.22 -3.86
N GLU A 192 -16.75 -4.97 -3.03
CA GLU A 192 -15.36 -5.36 -3.27
C GLU A 192 -15.20 -6.88 -3.24
N PHE A 193 -15.84 -7.57 -2.29
CA PHE A 193 -15.83 -9.04 -2.23
C PHE A 193 -16.53 -9.68 -3.42
N ASP A 194 -17.72 -9.18 -3.80
CA ASP A 194 -18.46 -9.66 -4.97
C ASP A 194 -17.62 -9.48 -6.23
N GLU A 195 -16.92 -8.35 -6.37
CA GLU A 195 -16.04 -8.10 -7.50
C GLU A 195 -14.82 -9.04 -7.51
N ILE A 196 -14.16 -9.25 -6.38
CA ILE A 196 -13.02 -10.17 -6.27
C ILE A 196 -13.44 -11.60 -6.61
N ASN A 197 -14.56 -12.07 -6.06
CA ASN A 197 -15.05 -13.43 -6.30
C ASN A 197 -15.32 -13.66 -7.79
N ARG A 198 -15.95 -12.70 -8.46
CA ARG A 198 -16.17 -12.76 -9.92
C ARG A 198 -14.87 -12.93 -10.71
N PHE A 199 -13.81 -12.21 -10.35
CA PHE A 199 -12.52 -12.33 -11.05
C PHE A 199 -11.76 -13.60 -10.69
N LEU A 200 -11.91 -14.12 -9.46
CA LEU A 200 -11.34 -15.41 -9.08
C LEU A 200 -12.00 -16.56 -9.87
N GLU A 201 -13.32 -16.53 -10.01
CA GLU A 201 -14.07 -17.50 -10.83
C GLU A 201 -13.60 -17.49 -12.29
N GLN A 202 -13.44 -16.30 -12.89
CA GLN A 202 -12.91 -16.14 -14.25
C GLN A 202 -11.53 -16.82 -14.41
N VAL A 203 -10.62 -16.60 -13.46
CA VAL A 203 -9.28 -17.19 -13.51
C VAL A 203 -9.33 -18.72 -13.41
N GLU A 204 -10.22 -19.25 -12.57
CA GLU A 204 -10.39 -20.69 -12.42
C GLU A 204 -10.98 -21.36 -13.67
N GLU A 205 -11.93 -20.71 -14.34
CA GLU A 205 -12.53 -21.21 -15.59
C GLU A 205 -11.52 -21.25 -16.73
N GLU A 206 -10.77 -20.17 -16.95
CA GLU A 206 -9.73 -20.08 -17.98
C GLU A 206 -8.60 -21.09 -17.76
N SER A 207 -8.29 -21.42 -16.50
CA SER A 207 -7.28 -22.43 -16.15
C SER A 207 -7.74 -23.86 -16.44
N LYS A 208 -9.05 -24.13 -16.40
CA LYS A 208 -9.63 -25.43 -16.73
C LYS A 208 -9.79 -25.62 -18.24
N SER A 209 -10.20 -24.58 -18.97
CA SER A 209 -10.33 -24.67 -20.43
C SER A 209 -8.99 -24.90 -21.13
N SER A 210 -7.90 -24.34 -20.59
CA SER A 210 -6.56 -24.51 -21.14
C SER A 210 -5.91 -25.86 -20.78
N SER A 211 -6.40 -26.58 -19.76
CA SER A 211 -6.00 -27.98 -19.53
C SER A 211 -6.74 -28.96 -20.44
N ASP A 212 -8.00 -28.66 -20.80
CA ASP A 212 -8.82 -29.54 -21.66
C ASP A 212 -8.45 -29.45 -23.15
N GLU A 213 -7.80 -28.38 -23.60
CA GLU A 213 -7.30 -28.21 -24.97
C GLU A 213 -5.87 -28.78 -25.19
N ALA A 214 -5.19 -29.19 -24.12
CA ALA A 214 -3.83 -29.72 -24.16
C ALA A 214 -3.75 -31.27 -24.16
N ASP A 215 -4.90 -31.94 -24.01
CA ASP A 215 -5.09 -33.40 -24.10
C ASP A 215 -5.67 -33.83 -25.46
#